data_AF-A0A2H0LYF8-F1
#
_entry.id   AF-A0A2H0LYF8-F1
#
_cell.length_a   1.000
_cell.length_b   1.000
_cell.length_c   1.000
_cell.angle_alpha   90.00
_cell.angle_beta   90.00
_cell.angle_gamma   90.00
#
_symmetry.space_group_name_H-M   'P 1'
#
loop_
_entity.id
_entity.type
_entity.pdbx_description
1 polymer ?
#
loop_
_entity_poly.entity_id
_entity_poly.type
_entity_poly.pdbx_seq_one_letter_code
_entity_poly.pdbx_strand_id
1 'polypeptide(L)'
;MANPLQNEKELFEQIKTENITMPPVIWNFIYTYIGDDVTAINLICQYYLDKSEPMPVAEAKRIETYSSNAGDVIKRLTVKGEENRHFPDFEKNMPLHPLIIEMLTHYIGNDTQVINLIVGVHIETGDDYPLSKQEIANVLSHTSSLKEFMEKLREATYKGERIKQ
;
A
#
# COMPACT_ATOMS: atom_id res chain seq x y z
N MET A 1 4.70 -11.44 -1.71
CA MET A 1 5.24 -10.59 -0.62
C MET A 1 6.49 -9.86 -1.11
N ALA A 2 6.60 -8.56 -0.86
CA ALA A 2 7.88 -7.86 -0.94
C ALA A 2 8.90 -8.57 -0.02
N ASN A 3 10.14 -8.71 -0.49
CA ASN A 3 11.18 -9.27 0.37
C ASN A 3 11.39 -8.33 1.56
N PRO A 4 11.41 -8.86 2.80
CA PRO A 4 11.75 -8.05 3.97
C PRO A 4 13.08 -7.34 3.74
N LEU A 5 13.18 -6.10 4.21
CA LEU A 5 14.48 -5.43 4.29
C LEU A 5 15.40 -6.28 5.18
N GLN A 6 16.67 -6.43 4.79
CA GLN A 6 17.64 -7.23 5.57
C GLN A 6 17.75 -6.74 7.02
N ASN A 7 17.49 -5.46 7.24
CA ASN A 7 17.51 -4.77 8.51
C ASN A 7 16.09 -4.38 9.02
N GLU A 8 15.00 -5.00 8.53
CA GLU A 8 13.62 -4.64 8.89
C GLU A 8 13.42 -4.53 10.42
N LYS A 9 13.90 -5.53 11.16
CA LYS A 9 13.81 -5.55 12.62
C LYS A 9 14.56 -4.37 13.25
N GLU A 10 15.74 -4.04 12.73
CA GLU A 10 16.56 -2.93 13.22
C GLU A 10 15.87 -1.59 12.95
N LEU A 11 15.24 -1.43 11.77
CA LEU A 11 14.48 -0.23 11.42
C LEU A 11 13.29 -0.02 12.37
N PHE A 12 12.52 -1.07 12.68
CA PHE A 12 11.43 -0.99 13.65
C PHE A 12 11.90 -0.69 15.08
N GLU A 13 13.03 -1.28 15.50
CA GLU A 13 13.61 -0.96 16.81
C GLU A 13 14.16 0.47 16.86
N GLN A 14 14.71 0.98 15.75
CA GLN A 14 15.13 2.37 15.62
C GLN A 14 13.94 3.32 15.76
N ILE A 15 12.81 3.05 15.08
CA ILE A 15 11.56 3.83 15.23
C ILE A 15 11.16 3.93 16.71
N LYS A 16 11.17 2.81 17.43
CA LYS A 16 10.76 2.77 18.84
C LYS A 16 11.75 3.51 19.74
N THR A 17 13.05 3.27 19.54
CA THR A 17 14.12 3.81 20.39
C THR A 17 14.29 5.31 20.20
N GLU A 18 14.24 5.78 18.96
CA GLU A 18 14.34 7.21 18.61
C GLU A 18 13.01 7.95 18.76
N ASN A 19 11.94 7.25 19.16
CA ASN A 19 10.60 7.83 19.33
C ASN A 19 10.11 8.53 18.04
N ILE A 20 10.33 7.88 16.90
CA ILE A 20 9.86 8.39 15.62
C ILE A 20 8.34 8.17 15.54
N THR A 21 7.58 9.25 15.41
CA THR A 21 6.11 9.21 15.38
C THR A 21 5.54 9.70 14.06
N MET A 22 4.37 9.18 13.69
CA MET A 22 3.56 9.71 12.60
C MET A 22 2.31 10.40 13.16
N PRO A 23 2.03 11.64 12.73
CA PRO A 23 0.79 12.31 13.06
C PRO A 23 -0.45 11.48 12.66
N PRO A 24 -1.50 11.42 13.50
CA PRO A 24 -2.73 10.68 13.20
C PRO A 24 -3.37 11.05 11.85
N VAL A 25 -3.26 12.32 11.43
CA VAL A 25 -3.78 12.77 10.14
C VAL A 25 -3.10 12.08 8.95
N ILE A 26 -1.81 11.75 9.05
CA ILE A 26 -1.10 11.00 8.00
C ILE A 26 -1.57 9.55 7.99
N TRP A 27 -1.81 8.96 9.16
CA TRP A 27 -2.39 7.62 9.23
C TRP A 27 -3.78 7.58 8.62
N ASN A 28 -4.66 8.50 8.99
CA ASN A 28 -6.00 8.59 8.39
C ASN A 28 -5.91 8.72 6.88
N PHE A 29 -5.00 9.55 6.37
CA PHE A 29 -4.76 9.68 4.94
C PHE A 29 -4.32 8.36 4.29
N ILE A 30 -3.32 7.68 4.85
CA ILE A 30 -2.85 6.39 4.33
C ILE A 30 -3.98 5.36 4.32
N TYR A 31 -4.76 5.24 5.39
CA TYR A 31 -5.87 4.29 5.44
C TYR A 31 -6.99 4.64 4.46
N THR A 32 -7.36 5.91 4.35
CA THR A 32 -8.40 6.33 3.40
C THR A 32 -8.00 6.06 1.97
N TYR A 33 -6.77 6.38 1.56
CA TYR A 33 -6.40 6.27 0.16
C TYR A 33 -5.79 4.92 -0.22
N ILE A 34 -4.96 4.33 0.64
CA ILE A 34 -4.32 3.03 0.37
C ILE A 34 -5.18 1.88 0.90
N GLY A 35 -5.76 2.04 2.10
CA GLY A 35 -6.58 1.01 2.72
C GLY A 35 -7.86 0.71 1.92
N ASP A 36 -8.52 1.74 1.38
CA ASP A 36 -9.71 1.56 0.53
C ASP A 36 -9.36 0.85 -0.79
N ASP A 37 -8.28 1.26 -1.46
CA ASP A 37 -7.79 0.63 -2.70
C ASP A 37 -7.41 -0.84 -2.45
N VAL A 38 -6.66 -1.12 -1.37
CA VAL A 38 -6.30 -2.49 -0.96
C VAL A 38 -7.55 -3.32 -0.66
N THR A 39 -8.55 -2.73 -0.01
CA THR A 39 -9.82 -3.42 0.30
C THR A 39 -10.60 -3.73 -0.98
N ALA A 40 -10.66 -2.80 -1.93
CA ALA A 40 -11.30 -3.02 -3.21
C ALA A 40 -10.64 -4.17 -4.00
N ILE A 41 -9.30 -4.20 -4.06
CA ILE A 41 -8.56 -5.30 -4.69
C ILE A 41 -8.88 -6.63 -4.00
N ASN A 42 -8.84 -6.66 -2.66
CA ASN A 42 -9.14 -7.87 -1.89
C ASN A 42 -10.54 -8.42 -2.18
N LEU A 43 -11.55 -7.55 -2.26
CA LEU A 43 -12.92 -7.96 -2.56
C LEU A 43 -13.05 -8.54 -3.97
N ILE A 44 -12.42 -7.92 -4.97
CA ILE A 44 -12.41 -8.42 -6.35
C ILE A 44 -11.72 -9.78 -6.41
N CYS A 45 -10.51 -9.90 -5.86
CA CYS A 45 -9.78 -11.16 -5.83
C CYS A 45 -10.54 -12.27 -5.11
N GLN A 46 -11.08 -12.00 -3.92
CA GLN A 46 -11.79 -12.99 -3.13
C GLN A 46 -13.05 -13.48 -3.84
N TYR A 47 -13.80 -12.59 -4.50
CA TYR A 47 -14.97 -12.97 -5.28
C TYR A 47 -14.65 -14.05 -6.33
N TYR A 48 -13.60 -13.84 -7.14
CA TYR A 48 -13.23 -14.80 -8.19
C TYR A 48 -12.64 -16.10 -7.64
N LEU A 49 -11.90 -16.04 -6.53
CA LEU A 49 -11.42 -17.24 -5.84
C LEU A 49 -12.57 -18.08 -5.26
N ASP A 50 -13.53 -17.44 -4.60
CA ASP A 50 -14.71 -18.09 -4.01
C ASP A 50 -15.60 -18.75 -5.08
N LYS A 51 -15.76 -18.07 -6.23
CA LYS A 51 -16.47 -18.61 -7.39
C LYS A 51 -15.66 -19.65 -8.15
N SER A 52 -14.37 -19.77 -7.87
CA SER A 52 -13.48 -20.67 -8.59
C SER A 52 -13.45 -20.37 -10.09
N GLU A 53 -13.50 -19.08 -10.45
CA GLU A 53 -13.49 -18.59 -11.83
C GLU A 53 -12.21 -17.79 -12.12
N PRO A 54 -11.70 -17.79 -13.36
CA PRO A 54 -10.65 -16.86 -13.76
C PRO A 54 -11.21 -15.43 -13.81
N MET A 55 -10.36 -14.44 -13.58
CA MET A 55 -10.79 -13.04 -13.52
C MET A 55 -10.69 -12.38 -14.89
N PRO A 56 -11.75 -11.75 -15.40
CA PRO A 56 -11.72 -11.09 -16.70
C PRO A 56 -10.81 -9.85 -16.69
N VAL A 57 -10.28 -9.50 -17.86
CA VAL A 57 -9.36 -8.35 -18.03
C VAL A 57 -9.97 -7.03 -17.54
N ALA A 58 -11.28 -6.86 -17.65
CA ALA A 58 -11.97 -5.67 -17.14
C ALA A 58 -11.78 -5.47 -15.63
N GLU A 59 -11.79 -6.55 -14.84
CA GLU A 59 -11.53 -6.49 -13.40
C GLU A 59 -10.03 -6.35 -13.10
N ALA A 60 -9.17 -6.96 -13.93
CA ALA A 60 -7.72 -6.75 -13.85
C ALA A 60 -7.33 -5.27 -14.02
N LYS A 61 -7.97 -4.55 -14.95
CA LYS A 61 -7.80 -3.08 -15.14
C LYS A 61 -8.22 -2.28 -13.92
N ARG A 62 -9.26 -2.73 -13.21
CA ARG A 62 -9.68 -2.11 -11.95
C ARG A 62 -8.63 -2.32 -10.86
N ILE A 63 -8.09 -3.54 -10.75
CA ILE A 63 -6.99 -3.83 -9.83
C ILE A 63 -5.78 -2.93 -10.13
N GLU A 64 -5.35 -2.86 -11.40
CA GLU A 64 -4.24 -1.98 -11.83
C GLU A 64 -4.46 -0.52 -11.43
N THR A 65 -5.69 -0.03 -11.58
CA THR A 65 -6.05 1.34 -11.19
C THR A 65 -5.89 1.53 -9.68
N TYR A 66 -6.44 0.63 -8.87
CA TYR A 66 -6.35 0.70 -7.41
C TYR A 66 -4.90 0.57 -6.91
N SER A 67 -4.11 -0.37 -7.45
CA SER A 67 -2.71 -0.54 -7.05
C SER A 67 -1.84 0.64 -7.48
N SER A 68 -2.11 1.21 -8.66
CA SER A 68 -1.40 2.43 -9.12
C SER A 68 -1.74 3.65 -8.26
N ASN A 69 -3.01 3.83 -7.89
CA ASN A 69 -3.43 4.89 -6.97
C ASN A 69 -2.71 4.76 -5.62
N ALA A 70 -2.71 3.57 -5.02
CA ALA A 70 -1.99 3.29 -3.78
C ALA A 70 -0.49 3.61 -3.88
N GLY A 71 0.17 3.24 -4.98
CA GLY A 71 1.58 3.55 -5.22
C GLY A 71 1.83 5.06 -5.41
N ASP A 72 0.92 5.77 -6.08
CA ASP A 72 1.02 7.21 -6.31
C ASP A 72 0.82 8.03 -5.04
N VAL A 73 -0.01 7.56 -4.10
CA VAL A 73 -0.13 8.17 -2.76
C VAL A 73 1.24 8.24 -2.07
N ILE A 74 2.03 7.15 -2.15
CA ILE A 74 3.37 7.12 -1.56
C ILE A 74 4.34 8.06 -2.28
N LYS A 75 4.33 8.08 -3.62
CA LYS A 75 5.14 9.05 -4.38
C LYS A 75 4.82 10.49 -3.95
N ARG A 76 3.53 10.82 -3.78
CA ARG A 76 3.10 12.17 -3.37
C ARG A 76 3.45 12.51 -1.92
N LEU A 77 3.47 11.53 -1.02
CA LEU A 77 3.93 11.71 0.37
C LEU A 77 5.45 11.96 0.47
N THR A 78 6.22 11.55 -0.54
CA THR A 78 7.69 11.66 -0.54
C THR A 78 8.22 12.90 -1.27
N VAL A 79 7.41 13.54 -2.11
CA VAL A 79 7.76 14.81 -2.77
C VAL A 79 7.67 15.98 -1.76
N LYS A 80 8.81 16.60 -1.46
CA LYS A 80 8.87 17.85 -0.67
C LYS A 80 8.52 19.05 -1.56
N GLY A 81 7.52 19.86 -1.19
CA GLY A 81 7.31 21.19 -1.79
C GLY A 81 5.85 21.52 -2.15
N GLU A 82 5.61 22.80 -2.41
CA GLU A 82 4.31 23.50 -2.65
C GLU A 82 3.47 22.99 -3.84
N GLU A 83 3.81 21.83 -4.44
CA GLU A 83 3.13 21.26 -5.61
C GLU A 83 2.11 20.16 -5.28
N ASN A 84 1.84 19.87 -4.01
CA ASN A 84 0.77 18.93 -3.62
C ASN A 84 -0.63 19.58 -3.70
N ARG A 85 -1.00 20.16 -4.86
CA ARG A 85 -2.31 20.81 -5.10
C ARG A 85 -3.51 19.87 -4.97
N HIS A 86 -3.29 18.55 -4.94
CA HIS A 86 -4.33 17.55 -4.80
C HIS A 86 -4.74 17.26 -3.35
N PHE A 87 -3.95 17.72 -2.38
CA PHE A 87 -4.21 17.47 -0.95
C PHE A 87 -4.06 18.76 -0.14
N PRO A 88 -5.02 19.69 -0.22
CA PRO A 88 -4.96 20.97 0.50
C PRO A 88 -4.84 20.79 2.03
N ASP A 89 -5.27 19.66 2.59
CA ASP A 89 -5.12 19.35 4.02
C ASP A 89 -3.66 19.11 4.45
N PHE A 90 -2.72 18.95 3.50
CA PHE A 90 -1.27 18.84 3.74
C PHE A 90 -0.56 20.22 3.74
N GLU A 91 -1.30 21.31 3.94
CA GLU A 91 -0.80 22.71 3.94
C GLU A 91 0.33 23.03 4.94
N LYS A 92 0.70 22.11 5.83
CA LYS A 92 1.88 22.25 6.67
C LYS A 92 2.88 21.17 6.32
N ASN A 93 4.09 21.61 5.93
CA ASN A 93 5.33 20.82 5.93
C ASN A 93 5.41 19.94 7.19
N MET A 94 4.86 18.73 7.13
CA MET A 94 5.05 17.69 8.10
C MET A 94 6.03 16.71 7.47
N PRO A 95 7.35 16.97 7.58
CA PRO A 95 8.33 16.08 7.01
C PRO A 95 8.18 14.72 7.70
N LEU A 96 7.70 13.72 6.95
CA LEU A 96 7.82 12.34 7.37
C LEU A 96 9.29 12.03 7.61
N HIS A 97 9.57 11.27 8.67
CA HIS A 97 10.92 10.86 8.95
C HIS A 97 11.49 10.05 7.76
N PRO A 98 12.74 10.28 7.32
CA PRO A 98 13.31 9.59 6.15
C PRO A 98 13.20 8.06 6.21
N LEU A 99 13.39 7.49 7.40
CA LEU A 99 13.23 6.05 7.63
C LEU A 99 11.79 5.56 7.34
N ILE A 100 10.78 6.34 7.70
CA ILE A 100 9.38 6.01 7.41
C ILE A 100 9.12 6.09 5.92
N ILE A 101 9.66 7.11 5.25
CA ILE A 101 9.58 7.26 3.79
C ILE A 101 10.20 6.05 3.09
N GLU A 102 11.38 5.62 3.52
CA GLU A 102 12.07 4.46 2.98
C GLU A 102 11.24 3.19 3.14
N MET A 103 10.69 2.94 4.34
CA MET A 103 9.84 1.79 4.59
C MET A 103 8.54 1.84 3.75
N LEU A 104 7.83 2.97 3.72
CA LEU A 104 6.63 3.12 2.89
C LEU A 104 6.94 2.87 1.41
N THR A 105 8.04 3.43 0.91
CA THR A 105 8.45 3.27 -0.50
C THR A 105 8.80 1.82 -0.81
N HIS A 106 9.57 1.16 0.06
CA HIS A 106 9.96 -0.22 -0.13
C HIS A 106 8.77 -1.17 -0.08
N TYR A 107 7.98 -1.14 0.99
CA TYR A 107 6.92 -2.13 1.17
C TYR A 107 5.74 -1.83 0.26
N ILE A 108 5.24 -0.59 0.25
CA ILE A 108 4.05 -0.24 -0.53
C ILE A 108 4.38 -0.09 -2.01
N GLY A 109 5.49 0.56 -2.34
CA GLY A 109 5.94 0.71 -3.72
C GLY A 109 6.22 -0.64 -4.39
N ASN A 110 6.94 -1.55 -3.72
CA ASN A 110 7.25 -2.84 -4.33
C ASN A 110 6.01 -3.74 -4.47
N ASP A 111 5.17 -3.85 -3.45
CA ASP A 111 3.97 -4.71 -3.53
C ASP A 111 2.99 -4.17 -4.60
N THR A 112 2.80 -2.85 -4.70
CA THR A 112 1.96 -2.25 -5.77
C THR A 112 2.56 -2.46 -7.16
N GLN A 113 3.89 -2.34 -7.31
CA GLN A 113 4.57 -2.61 -8.57
C GLN A 113 4.44 -4.08 -9.00
N VAL A 114 4.55 -5.03 -8.06
CA VAL A 114 4.38 -6.45 -8.38
C VAL A 114 2.94 -6.75 -8.78
N ILE A 115 1.95 -6.18 -8.09
CA ILE A 115 0.54 -6.30 -8.48
C ILE A 115 0.35 -5.78 -9.91
N ASN A 116 0.87 -4.59 -10.22
CA ASN A 116 0.81 -3.99 -11.55
C ASN A 116 1.46 -4.89 -12.62
N LEU A 117 2.59 -5.53 -12.30
CA LEU A 117 3.24 -6.46 -13.23
C LEU A 117 2.39 -7.71 -13.48
N ILE A 118 1.78 -8.28 -12.43
CA ILE A 118 0.92 -9.47 -12.55
C ILE A 118 -0.27 -9.16 -13.45
N VAL A 119 -0.97 -8.03 -13.23
CA VAL A 119 -2.17 -7.70 -14.01
C VAL A 119 -1.84 -7.12 -15.38
N GLY A 120 -0.76 -6.33 -15.50
CA GLY A 120 -0.39 -5.59 -16.70
C GLY A 120 -0.09 -6.49 -17.89
N VAL A 121 0.55 -7.64 -17.65
CA VAL A 121 0.81 -8.64 -18.71
C VAL A 121 -0.48 -9.10 -19.41
N HIS A 122 -1.59 -9.19 -18.69
CA HIS A 122 -2.90 -9.58 -19.24
C HIS A 122 -3.64 -8.41 -19.90
N ILE A 123 -3.33 -7.18 -19.49
CA ILE A 123 -3.96 -5.97 -20.03
C ILE A 123 -3.31 -5.58 -21.37
N GLU A 124 -1.99 -5.70 -21.47
CA GLU A 124 -1.20 -5.26 -22.63
C GLU A 124 -1.21 -6.27 -23.79
N THR A 125 -1.42 -7.55 -23.51
CA THR A 125 -1.38 -8.61 -24.52
C THR A 125 -2.54 -8.55 -25.52
N GLY A 126 -3.59 -7.76 -25.26
CA GLY A 126 -4.67 -7.45 -26.21
C GLY A 126 -5.65 -8.59 -26.49
N ASP A 127 -5.25 -9.83 -26.20
CA ASP A 127 -6.15 -10.97 -26.09
C ASP A 127 -6.89 -10.87 -24.76
N ASP A 128 -8.21 -11.17 -24.75
CA ASP A 128 -9.07 -11.20 -23.55
C ASP A 128 -8.69 -12.38 -22.63
N TYR A 129 -7.41 -12.47 -22.25
CA TYR A 129 -6.85 -13.56 -21.48
C TYR A 129 -7.09 -13.28 -19.99
N PRO A 130 -7.96 -14.07 -19.33
CA PRO A 130 -8.32 -13.79 -17.96
C PRO A 130 -7.21 -14.24 -17.00
N LEU A 131 -7.09 -13.57 -15.86
CA LEU A 131 -6.13 -13.93 -14.83
C LEU A 131 -6.49 -15.29 -14.25
N SER A 132 -5.48 -16.14 -14.12
CA SER A 132 -5.61 -17.45 -13.50
C SER A 132 -5.80 -17.35 -11.99
N LYS A 133 -6.39 -18.38 -11.37
CA LYS A 133 -6.55 -18.46 -9.91
C LYS A 133 -5.24 -18.27 -9.15
N GLN A 134 -4.13 -18.79 -9.69
CA GLN A 134 -2.82 -18.65 -9.06
C GLN A 134 -2.36 -17.19 -9.04
N GLU A 135 -2.58 -16.46 -10.14
CA GLU A 135 -2.23 -15.03 -10.21
C GLU A 135 -3.12 -14.20 -9.28
N ILE A 136 -4.42 -14.52 -9.21
CA ILE A 136 -5.35 -13.87 -8.28
C ILE A 136 -4.90 -14.10 -6.83
N ALA A 137 -4.52 -15.33 -6.48
CA ALA A 137 -3.99 -15.65 -5.14
C ALA A 137 -2.66 -14.92 -4.85
N ASN A 138 -1.82 -14.74 -5.87
CA ASN A 138 -0.57 -13.98 -5.73
C ASN A 138 -0.87 -12.49 -5.46
N VAL A 139 -1.78 -11.86 -6.21
CA VAL A 139 -2.22 -10.48 -5.95
C VAL A 139 -2.73 -10.34 -4.52
N LEU A 140 -3.58 -11.26 -4.06
CA LEU A 140 -4.13 -11.27 -2.70
C LEU A 140 -3.03 -11.43 -1.62
N SER A 141 -1.97 -12.19 -1.90
CA SER A 141 -0.81 -12.30 -1.00
C SER A 141 -0.07 -10.97 -0.87
N HIS A 142 0.08 -10.21 -1.95
CA HIS A 142 0.72 -8.89 -1.92
C HIS A 142 -0.12 -7.85 -1.19
N THR A 143 -1.44 -7.81 -1.40
CA THR A 143 -2.33 -6.92 -0.64
C THR A 143 -2.42 -7.27 0.85
N SER A 144 -2.30 -8.55 1.20
CA SER A 144 -2.20 -8.98 2.60
C SER A 144 -0.90 -8.50 3.25
N SER A 145 0.23 -8.63 2.54
CA SER A 145 1.54 -8.09 2.95
C SER A 145 1.50 -6.59 3.21
N LEU A 146 0.88 -5.82 2.31
CA LEU A 146 0.66 -4.38 2.48
C LEU A 146 -0.08 -4.06 3.78
N LYS A 147 -1.18 -4.77 4.05
CA LYS A 147 -1.99 -4.57 5.25
C LYS A 147 -1.18 -4.88 6.52
N GLU A 148 -0.48 -6.00 6.55
CA GLU A 148 0.37 -6.38 7.70
C GLU A 148 1.47 -5.35 7.96
N PHE A 149 2.12 -4.86 6.91
CA PHE A 149 3.12 -3.81 7.02
C PHE A 149 2.52 -2.51 7.58
N MET A 150 1.39 -2.06 7.05
CA MET A 150 0.73 -0.83 7.52
C MET A 150 0.36 -0.92 9.01
N GLU A 151 -0.16 -2.06 9.47
CA GLU A 151 -0.47 -2.25 10.90
C GLU A 151 0.78 -2.23 11.77
N LYS A 152 1.85 -2.94 11.37
CA LYS A 152 3.12 -2.96 12.12
C LYS A 152 3.73 -1.55 12.23
N LEU A 153 3.72 -0.80 11.13
CA LEU A 153 4.23 0.57 11.10
C LEU A 153 3.34 1.51 11.92
N ARG A 154 2.02 1.33 11.90
CA ARG A 154 1.10 2.08 12.75
C ARG A 154 1.38 1.83 14.22
N GLU A 155 1.50 0.57 14.65
CA GLU A 155 1.79 0.24 16.04
C GLU A 155 3.13 0.85 16.52
N ALA A 156 4.13 0.91 15.64
CA ALA A 156 5.43 1.47 15.97
C ALA A 156 5.44 3.01 16.06
N THR A 157 4.57 3.69 15.31
CA THR A 157 4.62 5.16 15.12
C THR A 157 3.41 5.92 15.69
N TYR A 158 2.33 5.22 16.00
CA TYR A 158 1.09 5.79 16.52
C TYR A 158 1.14 5.90 18.03
N LYS A 159 1.30 7.12 18.53
CA LYS A 159 1.11 7.47 19.93
C LYS A 159 -0.22 8.18 20.09
N GLY A 160 -1.32 7.43 20.00
CA GLY A 160 -2.60 7.92 20.49
C GLY A 160 -2.43 8.36 21.94
N GLU A 161 -3.11 9.44 22.34
CA GLU A 161 -3.20 9.83 23.74
C GLU A 161 -3.52 8.57 24.55
N ARG A 162 -2.55 8.08 25.34
CA ARG A 162 -2.86 7.16 26.42
C ARG A 162 -3.77 7.96 27.33
N ILE A 163 -5.08 7.80 27.16
CA ILE A 163 -6.05 8.16 28.18
C ILE A 163 -5.54 7.46 29.42
N LYS A 164 -5.00 8.24 30.36
CA LYS A 164 -4.62 7.76 31.67
C LYS A 164 -5.92 7.24 32.28
N GLN A 165 -6.07 5.92 32.35
CA GLN A 165 -7.02 5.29 33.26
C GLN A 165 -6.54 5.49 34.69
#